data_AF-A0A2G6CBC5-F1
#
_entry.id   AF-A0A2G6CBC5-F1
#
_cell.length_a   1.000
_cell.length_b   1.000
_cell.length_c   1.000
_cell.angle_alpha   90.00
_cell.angle_beta   90.00
_cell.angle_gamma   90.00
#
_symmetry.space_group_name_H-M   'P 1'
#
loop_
_entity.id
_entity.type
_entity.pdbx_description
1 polymer ?
#
loop_
_entity_poly.entity_id
_entity_poly.type
_entity_poly.pdbx_seq_one_letter_code
_entity_poly.pdbx_strand_id
1 'polypeptide(L)'
;VVVVFLIIGGGALTFHIVEGWSYFDSLYFTVATFSTIGYGDIVPVTYIGKILVMVYAFLGVPLFVAITTLLMERRFKKFVFNHFAHHSKQLAQTERKLTKKLELTAKEIEDEAKKTQKQEQKIKKLEKEVKKEEGQNQGNKILSKTIISKGSFWKNWFKK
;
A
#
# COMPACT_ATOMS: atom_id res chain seq x y z
N VAL A 1 28.58 -3.42 21.32
CA VAL A 1 29.54 -3.95 20.32
C VAL A 1 30.97 -3.86 20.85
N VAL A 2 31.54 -2.68 21.08
CA VAL A 2 32.90 -2.54 21.65
C VAL A 2 33.07 -3.32 22.95
N VAL A 3 32.12 -3.19 23.88
CA VAL A 3 32.12 -3.94 25.15
C VAL A 3 32.14 -5.46 24.94
N VAL A 4 31.47 -5.98 23.91
CA VAL A 4 31.46 -7.42 23.61
C VAL A 4 32.83 -7.89 23.14
N PHE A 5 33.48 -7.11 22.27
CA PHE A 5 34.86 -7.39 21.84
C PHE A 5 35.86 -7.32 22.99
N LEU A 6 35.70 -6.36 23.91
CA LEU A 6 36.55 -6.25 25.09
C LEU A 6 36.35 -7.44 26.04
N ILE A 7 35.11 -7.87 26.23
CA ILE A 7 34.80 -9.04 27.05
C ILE A 7 35.46 -10.28 26.43
N ILE A 8 35.19 -10.58 25.15
CA ILE A 8 35.73 -11.77 24.47
C ILE A 8 37.26 -11.74 24.42
N GLY A 9 37.86 -10.62 24.02
CA GLY A 9 39.33 -10.48 23.95
C GLY A 9 40.00 -10.54 25.32
N GLY A 10 39.41 -9.92 26.33
CA GLY A 10 39.89 -9.97 27.72
C GLY A 10 39.78 -11.38 28.32
N GLY A 11 38.69 -12.10 28.04
CA GLY A 11 38.53 -13.50 28.42
C GLY A 11 39.59 -14.39 27.77
N ALA A 12 39.79 -14.25 26.47
CA ALA A 12 40.81 -14.99 25.73
C ALA A 12 42.22 -14.75 26.29
N LEU A 13 42.57 -13.50 26.59
CA LEU A 13 43.87 -13.19 27.21
C LEU A 13 44.01 -13.79 28.61
N THR A 14 42.93 -13.75 29.41
CA THR A 14 42.94 -14.29 30.77
C THR A 14 43.16 -15.81 30.76
N PHE A 15 42.41 -16.55 29.93
CA PHE A 15 42.58 -18.00 29.82
C PHE A 15 43.91 -18.40 29.16
N HIS A 16 44.42 -17.59 28.24
CA HIS A 16 45.74 -17.80 27.65
C HIS A 16 46.84 -17.79 28.73
N ILE A 17 46.80 -16.83 29.65
CA ILE A 17 47.80 -16.69 30.72
C ILE A 17 47.62 -17.75 31.81
N VAL A 18 46.36 -18.05 32.19
CA VAL A 18 46.06 -18.94 33.33
C VAL A 18 46.18 -20.42 32.97
N GLU A 19 45.70 -20.83 31.79
CA GLU A 19 45.70 -22.23 31.35
C GLU A 19 46.85 -22.55 30.39
N GLY A 20 47.58 -21.54 29.90
CA GLY A 20 48.70 -21.73 28.97
C GLY A 20 48.28 -22.22 27.57
N TRP A 21 46.98 -22.13 27.23
CA TRP A 21 46.47 -22.49 25.91
C TRP A 21 46.95 -21.53 24.84
N SER A 22 46.87 -21.88 23.56
CA SER A 22 47.10 -20.89 22.51
C SER A 22 46.06 -19.76 22.57
N TYR A 23 46.40 -18.57 22.08
CA TYR A 23 45.44 -17.45 22.04
C TYR A 23 44.16 -17.81 21.27
N PHE A 24 44.30 -18.60 20.20
CA PHE A 24 43.16 -19.06 19.40
C PHE A 24 42.28 -20.05 20.16
N ASP A 25 42.87 -20.99 20.91
CA ASP A 25 42.10 -21.94 21.73
C ASP A 25 41.37 -21.24 22.87
N SER A 26 42.01 -20.23 23.48
CA SER A 26 41.38 -19.41 24.51
C SER A 26 40.26 -18.54 23.96
N LEU A 27 40.43 -17.99 22.75
CA LEU A 27 39.38 -17.25 22.04
C LEU A 27 38.21 -18.16 21.71
N TYR A 28 38.48 -19.36 21.18
CA TYR A 28 37.48 -20.37 20.88
C TYR A 28 36.69 -20.75 22.13
N PHE A 29 37.38 -21.09 23.22
CA PHE A 29 36.75 -21.43 24.50
C PHE A 29 35.87 -20.28 25.01
N THR A 30 36.38 -19.06 24.97
CA THR A 30 35.67 -17.86 25.44
C THR A 30 34.39 -17.64 24.62
N VAL A 31 34.49 -17.70 23.28
CA VAL A 31 33.33 -17.53 22.38
C VAL A 31 32.32 -18.66 22.58
N ALA A 32 32.75 -19.92 22.63
CA ALA A 32 31.88 -21.08 22.81
C ALA A 32 31.12 -21.04 24.16
N THR A 33 31.77 -20.53 25.20
CA THR A 33 31.15 -20.30 26.52
C THR A 33 30.11 -19.19 26.46
N PHE A 34 30.41 -18.06 25.81
CA PHE A 34 29.45 -16.94 25.69
C PHE A 34 28.24 -17.22 24.82
N SER A 35 28.45 -17.91 23.72
CA SER A 35 27.37 -18.34 22.84
C SER A 35 26.56 -19.46 23.48
N THR A 36 26.93 -19.91 24.68
CA THR A 36 26.31 -21.04 25.40
C THR A 36 26.30 -22.32 24.56
N ILE A 37 27.23 -22.44 23.61
CA ILE A 37 27.40 -23.64 22.79
C ILE A 37 28.08 -24.71 23.64
N GLY A 38 29.18 -24.33 24.31
CA GLY A 38 29.82 -25.16 25.34
C GLY A 38 30.18 -26.58 24.88
N TYR A 39 30.94 -26.73 23.80
CA TYR A 39 31.31 -28.04 23.24
C TYR A 39 32.01 -28.98 24.26
N GLY A 40 32.73 -28.40 25.24
CA GLY A 40 33.36 -29.17 26.32
C GLY A 40 34.63 -29.93 25.92
N ASP A 41 35.14 -29.66 24.71
CA ASP A 41 36.40 -30.16 24.17
C ASP A 41 37.62 -29.50 24.82
N ILE A 42 37.53 -28.20 25.09
CA ILE A 42 38.52 -27.43 25.83
C ILE A 42 37.88 -26.96 27.14
N VAL A 43 38.48 -27.31 28.27
CA VAL A 43 37.97 -26.97 29.61
C VAL A 43 39.10 -26.63 30.56
N PRO A 44 38.93 -25.62 31.44
CA PRO A 44 40.00 -25.18 32.34
C PRO A 44 40.33 -26.30 33.33
N VAL A 45 41.62 -26.63 33.40
CA VAL A 45 42.13 -27.69 34.28
C VAL A 45 42.60 -27.07 35.60
N THR A 46 43.11 -25.83 35.56
CA THR A 46 43.63 -25.15 36.74
C THR A 46 42.51 -24.74 37.70
N TYR A 47 42.82 -24.73 38.99
CA TYR A 47 41.88 -24.28 40.03
C TYR A 47 41.42 -22.83 39.79
N ILE A 48 42.33 -21.96 39.35
CA ILE A 48 42.05 -20.55 39.08
C ILE A 48 41.17 -20.41 37.84
N GLY A 49 41.49 -21.12 36.74
CA GLY A 49 40.69 -21.09 35.51
C GLY A 49 39.26 -21.59 35.73
N LYS A 50 39.06 -22.60 36.59
CA LYS A 50 37.72 -23.07 36.99
C LYS A 50 36.91 -22.01 37.74
N ILE A 51 37.53 -21.26 38.66
CA ILE A 51 36.84 -20.18 39.36
C ILE A 51 36.52 -19.04 38.37
N LEU A 52 37.46 -18.71 37.50
CA LEU A 52 37.29 -17.66 36.50
C LEU A 52 36.15 -17.98 35.55
N VAL A 53 36.07 -19.19 34.98
CA VAL A 53 34.97 -19.55 34.09
C VAL A 53 33.61 -19.49 34.81
N MET A 54 33.53 -19.83 36.10
CA MET A 54 32.28 -19.74 36.87
C MET A 54 31.82 -18.28 37.01
N VAL A 55 32.72 -17.39 37.42
CA VAL A 55 32.43 -15.95 37.54
C VAL A 55 32.06 -15.36 36.18
N TYR A 56 32.79 -15.77 35.16
CA TYR A 56 32.64 -15.28 33.79
C TYR A 56 31.36 -15.77 33.13
N ALA A 57 30.95 -17.01 33.40
CA ALA A 57 29.65 -17.53 32.97
C ALA A 57 28.50 -16.79 33.66
N PHE A 58 28.61 -16.55 34.97
CA PHE A 58 27.54 -15.91 35.74
C PHE A 58 27.34 -14.43 35.39
N LEU A 59 28.42 -13.67 35.20
CA LEU A 59 28.34 -12.23 34.91
C LEU A 59 28.34 -11.94 33.41
N GLY A 60 29.15 -12.68 32.66
CA GLY A 60 29.38 -12.44 31.25
C GLY A 60 28.20 -12.87 30.38
N VAL A 61 27.63 -14.05 30.59
CA VAL A 61 26.57 -14.58 29.72
C VAL A 61 25.31 -13.70 29.76
N PRO A 62 24.76 -13.31 30.93
CA PRO A 62 23.58 -12.43 30.97
C PRO A 62 23.85 -11.06 30.33
N LEU A 63 25.05 -10.52 30.53
CA LEU A 63 25.45 -9.25 29.93
C LEU A 63 25.57 -9.35 28.40
N PHE A 64 26.14 -10.44 27.90
CA PHE A 64 26.21 -10.72 26.46
C PHE A 64 24.81 -10.81 25.85
N VAL A 65 23.92 -11.61 26.46
CA VAL A 65 22.52 -11.74 26.01
C VAL A 65 21.83 -10.38 26.00
N ALA A 66 21.90 -9.61 27.09
CA ALA A 66 21.28 -8.28 27.16
C ALA A 66 21.78 -7.34 26.05
N ILE A 67 23.09 -7.29 25.81
CA ILE A 67 23.67 -6.46 24.75
C ILE A 67 23.20 -6.92 23.37
N THR A 68 23.17 -8.22 23.10
CA THR A 68 22.72 -8.75 21.81
C THR A 68 21.25 -8.44 21.56
N THR A 69 20.37 -8.58 22.56
CA THR A 69 18.95 -8.23 22.45
C THR A 69 18.74 -6.74 22.13
N LEU A 70 19.43 -5.84 22.83
CA LEU A 70 19.35 -4.41 22.57
C LEU A 70 19.83 -4.03 21.16
N LEU A 71 20.88 -4.69 20.66
CA LEU A 71 21.37 -4.49 19.30
C LEU A 71 20.38 -5.02 18.27
N MET A 72 19.82 -6.21 18.51
CA MET A 72 18.82 -6.82 17.63
C MET A 72 17.59 -5.93 17.53
N GLU A 73 17.04 -5.44 18.63
CA GLU A 73 15.88 -4.55 18.58
C GLU A 73 16.17 -3.25 17.80
N ARG A 74 17.32 -2.63 18.03
CA ARG A 74 17.70 -1.39 17.31
C ARG A 74 17.89 -1.63 15.82
N ARG A 75 18.52 -2.75 15.44
CA ARG A 75 18.76 -3.10 14.03
C ARG A 75 17.49 -3.57 13.35
N PHE A 76 16.71 -4.43 14.00
CA PHE A 76 15.46 -4.97 13.50
C PHE A 76 14.42 -3.87 13.30
N LYS A 77 14.23 -2.97 14.28
CA LYS A 77 13.31 -1.82 14.10
C LYS A 77 13.70 -0.97 12.90
N LYS A 78 15.00 -0.68 12.71
CA LYS A 78 15.48 0.06 11.53
C LYS A 78 15.29 -0.73 10.23
N PHE A 79 15.56 -2.03 10.24
CA PHE A 79 15.41 -2.89 9.07
C PHE A 79 13.94 -3.00 8.63
N VAL A 80 13.07 -3.35 9.58
CA VAL A 80 11.62 -3.42 9.39
C VAL A 80 11.09 -2.06 8.96
N PHE A 81 11.43 -0.99 9.67
CA PHE A 81 10.97 0.36 9.28
C PHE A 81 11.45 0.76 7.89
N ASN A 82 12.70 0.49 7.53
CA ASN A 82 13.23 0.83 6.22
C ASN A 82 12.54 0.01 5.10
N HIS A 83 12.29 -1.27 5.34
CA HIS A 83 11.60 -2.14 4.40
C HIS A 83 10.11 -1.75 4.25
N PHE A 84 9.42 -1.54 5.37
CA PHE A 84 8.02 -1.09 5.38
C PHE A 84 7.87 0.33 4.83
N ALA A 85 8.82 1.23 5.07
CA ALA A 85 8.80 2.58 4.50
C ALA A 85 8.92 2.57 2.97
N HIS A 86 9.62 1.59 2.40
CA HIS A 86 9.65 1.42 0.95
C HIS A 86 8.29 0.94 0.42
N HIS A 87 7.68 -0.05 1.08
CA HIS A 87 6.37 -0.57 0.71
C HIS A 87 5.22 0.43 0.92
N SER A 88 5.23 1.19 2.02
CA SER A 88 4.20 2.18 2.29
C SER A 88 4.19 3.32 1.27
N LYS A 89 5.37 3.72 0.77
CA LYS A 89 5.49 4.67 -0.35
C LYS A 89 4.86 4.13 -1.63
N GLN A 90 5.01 2.83 -1.92
CA GLN A 90 4.40 2.21 -3.10
C GLN A 90 2.87 2.19 -2.99
N LEU A 91 2.33 1.88 -1.81
CA LEU A 91 0.87 1.91 -1.57
C LEU A 91 0.31 3.33 -1.73
N ALA A 92 0.95 4.32 -1.12
CA ALA A 92 0.52 5.72 -1.22
C ALA A 92 0.55 6.25 -2.68
N GLN A 93 1.51 5.80 -3.49
CA GLN A 93 1.55 6.13 -4.92
C GLN A 93 0.45 5.42 -5.72
N THR A 94 0.13 4.18 -5.36
CA THR A 94 -0.91 3.40 -6.02
C THR A 94 -2.28 4.01 -5.80
N GLU A 95 -2.60 4.38 -4.55
CA GLU A 95 -3.84 5.08 -4.23
C GLU A 95 -3.96 6.41 -4.98
N ARG A 96 -2.89 7.22 -5.05
CA ARG A 96 -2.91 8.47 -5.82
C ARG A 96 -3.14 8.27 -7.32
N LYS A 97 -2.61 7.18 -7.89
CA LYS A 97 -2.87 6.84 -9.30
C LYS A 97 -4.30 6.38 -9.48
N LEU A 98 -4.82 5.60 -8.54
CA LEU A 98 -6.19 5.09 -8.57
C LEU A 98 -7.22 6.22 -8.41
N THR A 99 -6.99 7.15 -7.49
CA THR A 99 -7.87 8.32 -7.29
C THR A 99 -7.89 9.23 -8.50
N LYS A 100 -6.72 9.51 -9.11
CA LYS A 100 -6.68 10.27 -10.37
C LYS A 100 -7.43 9.57 -11.50
N LYS A 101 -7.31 8.25 -11.63
CA LYS A 101 -8.08 7.48 -12.63
C LYS A 101 -9.58 7.54 -12.33
N LEU A 102 -9.98 7.37 -11.07
CA LEU A 102 -11.36 7.49 -10.61
C LEU A 102 -11.95 8.87 -10.92
N GLU A 103 -11.22 9.95 -10.65
CA GLU A 103 -11.66 11.32 -10.96
C GLU A 103 -11.79 11.57 -12.47
N LEU A 104 -10.86 11.04 -13.27
CA LEU A 104 -10.94 11.13 -14.73
C LEU A 104 -12.17 10.40 -15.27
N THR A 105 -12.41 9.17 -14.81
CA THR A 105 -13.61 8.39 -15.17
C THR A 105 -14.89 9.11 -14.72
N ALA A 106 -14.90 9.71 -13.53
CA ALA A 106 -16.05 10.48 -13.06
C ALA A 106 -16.34 11.70 -13.97
N LYS A 107 -15.31 12.43 -14.41
CA LYS A 107 -15.46 13.55 -15.35
C LYS A 107 -15.98 13.10 -16.71
N GLU A 108 -15.49 11.99 -17.23
CA GLU A 108 -15.90 11.45 -18.53
C GLU A 108 -17.39 11.06 -18.52
N ILE A 109 -17.86 10.42 -17.44
CA ILE A 109 -19.28 10.13 -17.22
C ILE A 109 -20.11 11.42 -17.12
N GLU A 110 -19.62 12.44 -16.41
CA GLU A 110 -20.32 13.72 -16.28
C GLU A 110 -20.48 14.43 -17.64
N ASP A 111 -19.45 14.40 -18.47
CA ASP A 111 -19.49 14.97 -19.81
C ASP A 111 -20.41 14.19 -20.76
N GLU A 112 -20.45 12.86 -20.66
CA GLU A 112 -21.42 12.02 -21.37
C GLU A 112 -22.85 12.33 -20.92
N ALA A 113 -23.11 12.41 -19.61
CA ALA A 113 -24.42 12.76 -19.08
C ALA A 113 -24.91 14.13 -19.58
N LYS A 114 -24.02 15.13 -19.65
CA LYS A 114 -24.32 16.46 -20.22
C LYS A 114 -24.67 16.38 -21.71
N LYS A 115 -24.00 15.54 -22.49
CA LYS A 115 -24.32 15.33 -23.92
C LYS A 115 -25.69 14.69 -24.09
N THR A 116 -25.99 13.64 -23.32
CA THR A 116 -27.28 12.95 -23.32
C THR A 116 -28.42 13.90 -22.94
N GLN A 117 -28.25 14.71 -21.89
CA GLN A 117 -29.24 15.73 -21.53
C GLN A 117 -29.48 16.75 -22.65
N LYS A 118 -28.44 17.21 -23.34
CA LYS A 118 -28.60 18.11 -24.51
C LYS A 118 -29.36 17.44 -25.65
N GLN A 119 -29.17 16.15 -25.89
CA GLN A 119 -29.93 15.42 -26.90
C GLN A 119 -31.40 15.29 -26.52
N GLU A 120 -31.71 14.93 -25.28
CA GLU A 120 -33.10 14.87 -24.81
C GLU A 120 -33.83 16.21 -24.93
N GLN A 121 -33.15 17.31 -24.63
CA GLN A 121 -33.72 18.66 -24.80
C GLN A 121 -34.03 18.97 -26.27
N LYS A 122 -33.17 18.56 -27.21
CA LYS A 122 -33.44 18.70 -28.65
C LYS A 122 -34.62 17.84 -29.08
N ILE A 123 -34.71 16.59 -28.63
CA ILE A 123 -35.83 15.69 -28.93
C ILE A 123 -37.14 16.28 -28.43
N LYS A 124 -37.19 16.76 -27.18
CA LYS A 124 -38.39 17.43 -26.62
C LYS A 124 -38.80 18.67 -27.42
N LYS A 125 -37.85 19.40 -28.01
CA LYS A 125 -38.14 20.54 -28.89
C LYS A 125 -38.73 20.08 -30.22
N LEU A 126 -38.12 19.07 -30.84
CA LEU A 126 -38.61 18.47 -32.08
C LEU A 126 -40.00 17.84 -31.89
N GLU A 127 -40.26 17.16 -30.79
CA GLU A 127 -41.60 16.62 -30.46
C GLU A 127 -42.66 17.73 -30.37
N LYS A 128 -42.31 18.92 -29.85
CA LYS A 128 -43.22 20.07 -29.84
C LYS A 128 -43.46 20.63 -31.23
N GLU A 129 -42.44 20.66 -32.08
CA GLU A 129 -42.56 21.08 -33.48
C GLU A 129 -43.42 20.10 -34.28
N VAL A 130 -43.19 18.79 -34.15
CA VAL A 130 -44.01 17.74 -34.77
C VAL A 130 -45.47 17.83 -34.32
N LYS A 131 -45.75 17.98 -33.02
CA LYS A 131 -47.13 18.16 -32.53
C LYS A 131 -47.80 19.42 -33.09
N LYS A 132 -47.03 20.48 -33.35
CA LYS A 132 -47.53 21.73 -33.96
C LYS A 132 -47.84 21.53 -35.44
N GLU A 133 -46.98 20.82 -36.16
CA GLU A 133 -47.20 20.45 -37.56
C GLU A 133 -48.37 19.48 -37.73
N GLU A 134 -48.54 18.49 -36.86
CA GLU A 134 -49.69 17.59 -36.86
C GLU A 134 -51.01 18.35 -36.61
N GLY A 135 -51.02 19.28 -35.65
CA GLY A 135 -52.17 20.16 -35.40
C GLY A 135 -52.50 21.08 -36.56
N GLN A 136 -51.50 21.66 -37.23
CA GLN A 136 -51.69 22.47 -38.43
C GLN A 136 -52.12 21.65 -39.65
N ASN A 137 -51.60 20.43 -39.81
CA ASN A 137 -51.96 19.55 -40.92
C ASN A 137 -53.38 19.00 -40.75
N GLN A 138 -53.81 18.68 -39.52
CA GLN A 138 -55.21 18.39 -39.22
C GLN A 138 -56.11 19.62 -39.46
N GLY A 139 -55.67 20.82 -39.05
CA GLY A 139 -56.37 22.07 -39.35
C GLY A 139 -56.53 22.33 -40.84
N ASN A 140 -55.47 22.15 -41.64
CA ASN A 140 -55.51 22.27 -43.10
C ASN A 140 -56.37 21.18 -43.76
N LYS A 141 -56.44 19.97 -43.18
CA LYS A 141 -57.31 18.88 -43.65
C LYS A 141 -58.79 19.14 -43.34
N ILE A 142 -59.10 19.86 -42.26
CA ILE A 142 -60.46 20.34 -41.95
C ILE A 142 -60.82 21.53 -42.86
N LEU A 143 -59.90 22.50 -42.98
CA LEU A 143 -60.08 23.66 -43.86
C LEU A 143 -60.26 23.26 -45.32
N SER A 144 -59.55 22.25 -45.84
CA SER A 144 -59.75 21.75 -47.20
C SER A 144 -61.12 21.10 -47.39
N LYS A 145 -61.62 20.33 -46.42
CA LYS A 145 -63.00 19.80 -46.43
C LYS A 145 -64.06 20.91 -46.38
N THR A 146 -63.85 21.97 -45.59
CA THR A 146 -64.76 23.11 -45.50
C THR A 146 -64.72 24.02 -46.73
N ILE A 147 -63.55 24.24 -47.35
CA ILE A 147 -63.39 25.02 -48.58
C ILE A 147 -64.03 24.25 -49.76
N ILE A 148 -63.89 22.93 -49.83
CA ILE A 148 -64.55 22.08 -50.83
C ILE A 148 -66.08 22.09 -50.62
N SER A 149 -66.55 22.07 -49.37
CA SER A 149 -67.99 22.20 -49.04
C SER A 149 -68.55 23.59 -49.37
N LYS A 150 -67.83 24.68 -49.07
CA LYS A 150 -68.24 26.04 -49.45
C LYS A 150 -68.16 26.27 -50.96
N GLY A 151 -67.20 25.66 -51.65
CA GLY A 151 -67.09 25.70 -53.12
C GLY A 151 -68.22 24.95 -53.83
N SER A 152 -68.73 23.85 -53.26
CA SER A 152 -69.93 23.19 -53.79
C SER A 152 -71.22 23.96 -53.43
N PHE A 153 -71.28 24.60 -52.26
CA PHE A 153 -72.38 25.45 -51.83
C PHE A 153 -72.54 26.70 -52.72
N TRP A 154 -71.45 27.43 -53.01
CA TRP A 154 -71.47 28.60 -53.90
C TRP A 154 -71.83 28.25 -55.36
N LYS A 155 -71.44 27.06 -55.84
CA LYS A 155 -71.83 26.57 -57.18
C LYS A 155 -73.34 26.33 -57.34
N ASN A 156 -74.03 25.93 -56.27
CA ASN A 156 -75.48 25.71 -56.29
C ASN A 156 -76.29 27.01 -56.08
N TRP A 157 -75.74 27.99 -55.37
CA TRP A 157 -76.40 29.27 -55.13
C TRP A 157 -76.47 30.16 -56.39
N PHE A 158 -75.46 30.13 -57.26
CA PHE A 158 -75.44 30.90 -58.52
C PHE A 158 -76.30 30.32 -59.66
N LYS A 159 -76.95 29.16 -59.44
CA LYS A 159 -77.67 28.42 -60.49
C LYS A 159 -79.21 28.52 -60.38
N LYS A 160 -79.71 29.46 -59.57
CA LYS A 160 -81.14 29.73 -59.36
C LYS A 160 -81.36 31.23 -59.27
#